data_AF-A0A2T6G6H5-F1
#
_entry.id   AF-A0A2T6G6H5-F1
#
_cell.length_a   1.000
_cell.length_b   1.000
_cell.length_c   1.000
_cell.angle_alpha   90.00
_cell.angle_beta   90.00
_cell.angle_gamma   90.00
#
_symmetry.space_group_name_H-M   'P 1'
#
loop_
_entity.id
_entity.type
_entity.pdbx_description
1 polymer ?
#
loop_
_entity_poly.entity_id
_entity_poly.type
_entity_poly.pdbx_seq_one_letter_code
_entity_poly.pdbx_strand_id
1 'polypeptide(L)'
;MKKRLIGGLVAAAILIPTAAFAAPPLIEMLTRKPMTAEQVKVDEVGKATLEKLYSAFPETKSFEIIDASYLGDSTNSTDTKTIQQSIVLQEKGGTGKKVTLHTNGITGEIQDLTQENWEPKEKPLITLSDQQIKAKVNSLIDKMYGNLKEYEVAMEQMENPDQKTFMLNYTKKGSKTPFYQVFVQGNSISVGVVGGETTPSISKVEGYFSKNGKPDYFADDFLNDEKLFSLLKMSPTDLKQELAKGKSVVEVAASKNVSKQQVIDVIAKTQIEKQVQGEQNGATLSNRAKEQMMKEIEPKVVSVIEHKTETALKK
;
A
#
# COMPACT_ATOMS: atom_id res chain seq x y z
N MET A 1 1.47 -5.62 -52.56
CA MET A 1 1.20 -4.77 -51.38
C MET A 1 0.46 -5.61 -50.35
N LYS A 2 1.10 -5.91 -49.21
CA LYS A 2 0.53 -6.75 -48.14
C LYS A 2 -0.29 -5.86 -47.19
N LYS A 3 -1.59 -6.13 -47.04
CA LYS A 3 -2.44 -5.55 -45.98
C LYS A 3 -2.35 -6.46 -44.75
N ARG A 4 -1.90 -5.92 -43.61
CA ARG A 4 -1.90 -6.61 -42.32
C ARG A 4 -3.26 -6.41 -41.66
N LEU A 5 -3.93 -7.53 -41.34
CA LEU A 5 -4.98 -7.57 -40.32
C LEU A 5 -4.32 -7.41 -38.95
N ILE A 6 -4.77 -6.46 -38.15
CA ILE A 6 -4.47 -6.39 -36.72
C ILE A 6 -5.70 -6.96 -36.01
N GLY A 7 -5.51 -8.12 -35.39
CA GLY A 7 -6.52 -8.80 -34.57
C GLY A 7 -6.81 -8.00 -33.31
N GLY A 8 -8.10 -7.88 -32.98
CA GLY A 8 -8.59 -7.21 -31.80
C GLY A 8 -8.14 -7.91 -30.52
N LEU A 9 -7.55 -7.13 -29.62
CA LEU A 9 -7.49 -7.46 -28.20
C LEU A 9 -8.90 -7.28 -27.64
N VAL A 10 -9.49 -8.39 -27.18
CA VAL A 10 -10.69 -8.38 -26.35
C VAL A 10 -10.33 -7.64 -25.06
N ALA A 11 -10.75 -6.40 -24.95
CA ALA A 11 -10.73 -5.66 -23.70
C ALA A 11 -11.71 -6.35 -22.75
N ALA A 12 -11.17 -7.16 -21.83
CA ALA A 12 -11.93 -7.60 -20.68
C ALA A 12 -12.22 -6.35 -19.83
N ALA A 13 -13.45 -5.85 -19.93
CA ALA A 13 -13.96 -4.81 -19.06
C ALA A 13 -14.00 -5.35 -17.63
N ILE A 14 -12.92 -5.12 -16.89
CA ILE A 14 -12.93 -5.25 -15.43
C ILE A 14 -13.74 -4.05 -14.95
N LEU A 15 -15.04 -4.27 -14.72
CA LEU A 15 -15.92 -3.38 -13.98
C LEU A 15 -15.35 -3.26 -12.57
N ILE A 16 -14.52 -2.24 -12.35
CA ILE A 16 -14.09 -1.90 -11.01
C ILE A 16 -15.21 -1.04 -10.39
N PRO A 17 -15.86 -1.49 -9.30
CA PRO A 17 -16.88 -0.68 -8.66
C PRO A 17 -16.28 0.63 -8.15
N THR A 18 -16.94 1.72 -8.58
CA THR A 18 -16.55 3.13 -8.57
C THR A 18 -16.29 3.77 -7.20
N ALA A 19 -16.43 3.02 -6.11
CA ALA A 19 -16.27 3.50 -4.73
C ALA A 19 -15.10 2.85 -3.97
N ALA A 20 -14.36 1.93 -4.58
CA ALA A 20 -13.46 1.01 -3.87
C ALA A 20 -12.05 1.56 -3.53
N PHE A 21 -11.69 2.79 -3.91
CA PHE A 21 -10.28 3.23 -3.81
C PHE A 21 -10.00 4.35 -2.80
N ALA A 22 -10.99 4.80 -2.05
CA ALA A 22 -10.79 5.71 -0.91
C ALA A 22 -11.59 5.31 0.34
N ALA A 23 -12.53 4.35 0.22
CA ALA A 23 -13.17 3.74 1.36
C ALA A 23 -12.35 2.52 1.78
N PRO A 24 -11.97 2.39 3.07
CA PRO A 24 -11.36 1.16 3.55
C PRO A 24 -12.28 -0.02 3.20
N PRO A 25 -11.75 -1.18 2.77
CA PRO A 25 -12.56 -2.35 2.48
C PRO A 25 -13.49 -2.67 3.67
N LEU A 26 -14.70 -3.17 3.39
CA LEU A 26 -15.72 -3.42 4.43
C LEU A 26 -15.18 -4.20 5.65
N ILE A 27 -14.22 -5.12 5.42
CA ILE A 27 -13.53 -5.88 6.47
C ILE A 27 -12.70 -4.98 7.40
N GLU A 28 -12.04 -3.95 6.86
CA GLU A 28 -11.34 -2.93 7.65
C GLU A 28 -12.32 -2.03 8.42
N MET A 29 -13.48 -1.69 7.84
CA MET A 29 -14.50 -0.92 8.57
C MET A 29 -15.04 -1.65 9.80
N LEU A 30 -15.22 -2.98 9.70
CA LEU A 30 -15.70 -3.81 10.82
C LEU A 30 -14.68 -4.00 11.94
N THR A 31 -13.40 -3.74 11.69
CA THR A 31 -12.30 -3.94 12.65
C THR A 31 -11.77 -2.64 13.25
N ARG A 32 -12.26 -1.48 12.78
CA ARG A 32 -11.94 -0.17 13.34
C ARG A 32 -12.64 0.07 14.67
N LYS A 33 -11.90 0.63 15.62
CA LYS A 33 -12.42 1.08 16.92
C LYS A 33 -12.67 2.60 16.86
N PRO A 34 -13.84 3.09 17.31
CA PRO A 34 -14.15 4.52 17.25
C PRO A 34 -13.28 5.35 18.20
N MET A 35 -13.03 6.60 17.84
CA MET A 35 -12.36 7.62 18.64
C MET A 35 -13.29 8.83 18.81
N THR A 36 -13.28 9.40 20.00
CA THR A 36 -13.92 10.70 20.24
C THR A 36 -13.03 11.84 19.74
N ALA A 37 -13.63 13.00 19.46
CA ALA A 37 -12.89 14.20 19.07
C ALA A 37 -11.82 14.61 20.09
N GLU A 38 -12.07 14.44 21.38
CA GLU A 38 -11.10 14.74 22.43
C GLU A 38 -9.93 13.75 22.45
N GLN A 39 -10.19 12.46 22.18
CA GLN A 39 -9.12 11.45 22.01
C GLN A 39 -8.22 11.79 20.83
N VAL A 40 -8.78 12.21 19.69
CA VAL A 40 -8.00 12.60 18.50
C VAL A 40 -7.05 13.77 18.81
N LYS A 41 -7.47 14.74 19.64
CA LYS A 41 -6.67 15.93 19.97
C LYS A 41 -5.50 15.66 20.91
N VAL A 42 -5.58 14.61 21.73
CA VAL A 42 -4.53 14.24 22.69
C VAL A 42 -3.64 13.10 22.18
N ASP A 43 -4.12 12.32 21.22
CA ASP A 43 -3.34 11.30 20.53
C ASP A 43 -2.24 11.95 19.67
N GLU A 44 -1.03 11.38 19.67
CA GLU A 44 0.14 11.94 18.98
C GLU A 44 -0.07 12.04 17.47
N VAL A 45 -0.54 10.96 16.84
CA VAL A 45 -0.77 10.89 15.39
C VAL A 45 -1.98 11.74 15.00
N GLY A 46 -3.06 11.67 15.78
CA GLY A 46 -4.26 12.47 15.58
C GLY A 46 -3.98 13.96 15.64
N LYS A 47 -3.26 14.40 16.69
CA LYS A 47 -2.87 15.80 16.87
C LYS A 47 -1.98 16.30 15.74
N ALA A 48 -0.94 15.55 15.38
CA ALA A 48 -0.04 15.93 14.28
C ALA A 48 -0.79 16.01 12.93
N THR A 49 -1.71 15.08 12.68
CA THR A 49 -2.57 15.08 11.49
C THR A 49 -3.44 16.33 11.44
N LEU A 50 -4.08 16.69 12.55
CA LEU A 50 -4.89 17.91 12.67
C LEU A 50 -4.06 19.18 12.48
N GLU A 51 -2.89 19.28 13.13
CA GLU A 51 -2.00 20.44 13.00
C GLU A 51 -1.55 20.65 11.55
N LYS A 52 -1.22 19.56 10.84
CA LYS A 52 -0.88 19.60 9.42
C LYS A 52 -2.05 20.09 8.56
N LEU A 53 -3.25 19.54 8.77
CA LEU A 53 -4.46 19.97 8.09
C LEU A 53 -4.76 21.46 8.34
N TYR A 54 -4.72 21.90 9.60
CA TYR A 54 -5.00 23.27 9.99
C TYR A 54 -3.98 24.28 9.46
N SER A 55 -2.75 23.84 9.26
CA SER A 55 -1.72 24.67 8.64
C SER A 55 -1.93 24.80 7.13
N ALA A 56 -2.33 23.71 6.46
CA ALA A 56 -2.63 23.68 5.03
C ALA A 56 -3.93 24.42 4.66
N PHE A 57 -4.95 24.29 5.50
CA PHE A 57 -6.30 24.80 5.32
C PHE A 57 -6.85 25.39 6.62
N PRO A 58 -6.49 26.64 6.99
CA PRO A 58 -6.88 27.25 8.26
C PRO A 58 -8.38 27.28 8.55
N GLU A 59 -9.24 27.32 7.53
CA GLU A 59 -10.69 27.29 7.67
C GLU A 59 -11.20 26.01 8.36
N THR A 60 -10.46 24.91 8.24
CA THR A 60 -10.83 23.61 8.82
C THR A 60 -10.74 23.60 10.35
N LYS A 61 -10.11 24.59 11.00
CA LYS A 61 -10.17 24.77 12.46
C LYS A 61 -11.59 25.00 12.97
N SER A 62 -12.49 25.49 12.11
CA SER A 62 -13.90 25.69 12.45
C SER A 62 -14.76 24.44 12.25
N PHE A 63 -14.22 23.40 11.63
CA PHE A 63 -14.95 22.17 11.31
C PHE A 63 -15.09 21.29 12.54
N GLU A 64 -16.09 20.42 12.52
CA GLU A 64 -16.34 19.42 13.56
C GLU A 64 -15.80 18.06 13.13
N ILE A 65 -15.18 17.34 14.05
CA ILE A 65 -14.83 15.92 13.85
C ILE A 65 -16.14 15.14 13.97
N ILE A 66 -16.65 14.65 12.85
CA ILE A 66 -17.93 13.92 12.78
C ILE A 66 -17.74 12.41 12.87
N ASP A 67 -16.55 11.93 12.52
CA ASP A 67 -16.16 10.54 12.65
C ASP A 67 -14.64 10.47 12.86
N ALA A 68 -14.22 9.55 13.70
CA ALA A 68 -12.82 9.21 13.89
C ALA A 68 -12.72 7.78 14.37
N SER A 69 -11.70 7.08 13.89
CA SER A 69 -11.48 5.69 14.25
C SER A 69 -10.03 5.29 14.05
N TYR A 70 -9.65 4.16 14.63
CA TYR A 70 -8.34 3.57 14.41
C TYR A 70 -8.44 2.07 14.17
N LEU A 71 -7.47 1.54 13.46
CA LEU A 71 -7.28 0.11 13.23
C LEU A 71 -6.11 -0.37 14.10
N GLY A 72 -6.38 -1.27 15.06
CA GLY A 72 -5.40 -1.81 16.03
C GLY A 72 -6.03 -2.20 17.37
N ASP A 73 -5.29 -2.91 18.24
CA ASP A 73 -5.76 -3.24 19.60
C ASP A 73 -5.33 -2.18 20.62
N SER A 74 -6.17 -1.89 21.63
CA SER A 74 -5.96 -0.80 22.59
C SER A 74 -6.08 -1.25 24.04
N THR A 75 -6.24 -2.55 24.31
CA THR A 75 -6.42 -3.05 25.68
C THR A 75 -5.12 -3.31 26.42
N ASN A 76 -3.95 -3.02 25.84
CA ASN A 76 -2.65 -3.06 26.53
C ASN A 76 -1.81 -1.83 26.17
N SER A 77 -1.70 -0.88 27.11
CA SER A 77 -0.97 0.39 26.97
C SER A 77 0.55 0.28 26.89
N THR A 78 1.11 -0.84 26.41
CA THR A 78 2.56 -0.97 26.22
C THR A 78 3.00 -1.62 24.91
N ASP A 79 2.12 -2.19 24.05
CA ASP A 79 2.64 -2.96 22.89
C ASP A 79 1.73 -3.11 21.63
N THR A 80 0.83 -2.18 21.30
CA THR A 80 0.13 -2.22 20.00
C THR A 80 -0.04 -0.82 19.41
N LYS A 81 0.87 -0.45 18.49
CA LYS A 81 0.78 0.82 17.75
C LYS A 81 -0.44 0.80 16.82
N THR A 82 -1.20 1.90 16.82
CA THR A 82 -2.22 2.17 15.80
C THR A 82 -1.64 1.89 14.42
N ILE A 83 -2.29 1.03 13.63
CA ILE A 83 -1.81 0.70 12.28
C ILE A 83 -2.26 1.81 11.32
N GLN A 84 -3.51 2.27 11.50
CA GLN A 84 -4.04 3.39 10.74
C GLN A 84 -5.09 4.14 11.54
N GLN A 85 -5.05 5.47 11.49
CA GLN A 85 -6.04 6.36 12.07
C GLN A 85 -6.83 7.05 10.96
N SER A 86 -8.15 7.14 11.11
CA SER A 86 -9.04 7.86 10.22
C SER A 86 -9.71 9.00 10.97
N ILE A 87 -9.73 10.18 10.36
CA ILE A 87 -10.38 11.37 10.91
C ILE A 87 -11.22 12.01 9.80
N VAL A 88 -12.49 12.25 10.08
CA VAL A 88 -13.42 12.94 9.19
C VAL A 88 -13.83 14.25 9.84
N LEU A 89 -13.52 15.36 9.17
CA LEU A 89 -13.94 16.70 9.55
C LEU A 89 -15.00 17.22 8.59
N GLN A 90 -16.01 17.90 9.12
CA GLN A 90 -17.06 18.53 8.32
C GLN A 90 -17.36 19.95 8.80
N GLU A 91 -17.60 20.85 7.86
CA GLU A 91 -18.10 22.19 8.14
C GLU A 91 -19.43 22.13 8.91
N LYS A 92 -19.56 23.02 9.91
CA LYS A 92 -20.75 23.08 10.77
C LYS A 92 -22.02 23.28 9.94
N GLY A 93 -23.08 22.54 10.30
CA GLY A 93 -24.34 22.53 9.55
C GLY A 93 -24.50 21.36 8.57
N GLY A 94 -23.52 20.45 8.47
CA GLY A 94 -23.72 19.08 7.98
C GLY A 94 -23.85 18.89 6.47
N THR A 95 -23.88 19.97 5.67
CA THR A 95 -23.97 19.88 4.19
C THR A 95 -22.82 20.59 3.46
N GLY A 96 -21.83 21.07 4.21
CA GLY A 96 -20.72 21.87 3.70
C GLY A 96 -19.50 21.04 3.31
N LYS A 97 -18.34 21.69 3.35
CA LYS A 97 -17.04 21.06 3.04
C LYS A 97 -16.77 19.91 3.99
N LYS A 98 -16.17 18.84 3.45
CA LYS A 98 -15.76 17.66 4.23
C LYS A 98 -14.33 17.28 3.84
N VAL A 99 -13.58 16.80 4.82
CA VAL A 99 -12.23 16.26 4.64
C VAL A 99 -12.13 14.94 5.39
N THR A 100 -11.64 13.92 4.71
CA THR A 100 -11.30 12.62 5.30
C THR A 100 -9.81 12.40 5.18
N LEU A 101 -9.17 12.01 6.27
CA LEU A 101 -7.75 11.75 6.37
C LEU A 101 -7.54 10.33 6.88
N HIS A 102 -6.71 9.55 6.19
CA HIS A 102 -6.19 8.27 6.67
C HIS A 102 -4.69 8.40 6.89
N THR A 103 -4.28 8.29 8.14
CA THR A 103 -2.89 8.44 8.56
C THR A 103 -2.35 7.09 9.03
N ASN A 104 -1.16 6.74 8.59
CA ASN A 104 -0.43 5.60 9.14
C ASN A 104 -0.15 5.86 10.62
N GLY A 105 -0.65 4.99 11.50
CA GLY A 105 -0.53 5.21 12.94
C GLY A 105 0.87 4.92 13.52
N ILE A 106 1.78 4.39 12.70
CA ILE A 106 3.17 4.12 13.06
C ILE A 106 4.07 5.27 12.60
N THR A 107 3.93 5.71 11.35
CA THR A 107 4.80 6.74 10.75
C THR A 107 4.23 8.15 10.89
N GLY A 108 2.93 8.29 11.12
CA GLY A 108 2.24 9.58 11.11
C GLY A 108 2.05 10.16 9.69
N GLU A 109 2.40 9.40 8.64
CA GLU A 109 2.23 9.84 7.27
C GLU A 109 0.77 9.70 6.82
N ILE A 110 0.24 10.75 6.20
CA ILE A 110 -1.10 10.70 5.58
C ILE A 110 -0.96 9.83 4.33
N GLN A 111 -1.67 8.71 4.29
CA GLN A 111 -1.67 7.77 3.16
C GLN A 111 -2.76 8.14 2.16
N ASP A 112 -3.92 8.54 2.68
CA ASP A 112 -5.06 8.93 1.86
C ASP A 112 -5.71 10.21 2.39
N LEU A 113 -6.12 11.06 1.46
CA LEU A 113 -6.86 12.28 1.75
C LEU A 113 -8.00 12.43 0.75
N THR A 114 -9.20 12.69 1.25
CA THR A 114 -10.36 13.03 0.41
C THR A 114 -10.92 14.39 0.82
N GLN A 115 -11.11 15.28 -0.16
CA GLN A 115 -11.79 16.56 -0.02
C GLN A 115 -13.11 16.52 -0.78
N GLU A 116 -14.22 16.88 -0.14
CA GLU A 116 -15.56 16.90 -0.73
C GLU A 116 -16.22 18.27 -0.56
N ASN A 117 -16.92 18.72 -1.61
CA ASN A 117 -17.74 19.93 -1.61
C ASN A 117 -16.96 21.25 -1.43
N TRP A 118 -15.74 21.31 -1.95
CA TRP A 118 -14.90 22.51 -1.88
C TRP A 118 -15.24 23.57 -2.93
N GLU A 119 -15.89 23.18 -4.04
CA GLU A 119 -16.50 24.11 -4.99
C GLU A 119 -18.01 24.29 -4.73
N PRO A 120 -18.61 25.41 -5.16
CA PRO A 120 -20.06 25.60 -5.10
C PRO A 120 -20.83 24.48 -5.81
N LYS A 121 -22.01 24.12 -5.31
CA LYS A 121 -22.84 23.04 -5.88
C LYS A 121 -23.26 23.33 -7.33
N GLU A 122 -23.44 24.60 -7.67
CA GLU A 122 -23.80 25.09 -8.99
C GLU A 122 -22.64 25.00 -9.99
N LYS A 123 -21.41 24.89 -9.48
CA LYS A 123 -20.18 24.79 -10.29
C LYS A 123 -19.24 23.74 -9.68
N PRO A 124 -19.64 22.45 -9.71
CA PRO A 124 -18.87 21.40 -9.08
C PRO A 124 -17.55 21.17 -9.83
N LEU A 125 -16.57 20.60 -9.13
CA LEU A 125 -15.20 20.44 -9.59
C LEU A 125 -15.08 19.84 -11.02
N ILE A 126 -15.87 18.83 -11.37
CA ILE A 126 -15.83 18.19 -12.71
C ILE A 126 -16.25 19.08 -13.89
N THR A 127 -16.89 20.23 -13.61
CA THR A 127 -17.30 21.21 -14.62
C THR A 127 -16.19 22.22 -14.95
N LEU A 128 -15.12 22.23 -14.16
CA LEU A 128 -13.96 23.09 -14.39
C LEU A 128 -13.13 22.57 -15.58
N SER A 129 -12.25 23.44 -16.10
CA SER A 129 -11.30 23.03 -17.13
C SER A 129 -10.21 22.11 -16.55
N ASP A 130 -9.60 21.28 -17.39
CA ASP A 130 -8.51 20.38 -16.97
C ASP A 130 -7.36 21.13 -16.28
N GLN A 131 -7.04 22.35 -16.73
CA GLN A 131 -6.03 23.18 -16.09
C GLN A 131 -6.45 23.63 -14.69
N GLN A 132 -7.72 23.98 -14.49
CA GLN A 132 -8.25 24.36 -13.18
C GLN A 132 -8.30 23.17 -12.22
N ILE A 133 -8.71 22.00 -12.71
CA ILE A 133 -8.69 20.75 -11.94
C ILE A 133 -7.26 20.42 -11.51
N LYS A 134 -6.31 20.39 -12.46
CA LYS A 134 -4.88 20.17 -12.16
C LYS A 134 -4.34 21.18 -11.16
N ALA A 135 -4.67 22.46 -11.29
CA ALA A 135 -4.21 23.49 -10.36
C ALA A 135 -4.72 23.27 -8.93
N LYS A 136 -6.00 22.87 -8.78
CA LYS A 136 -6.59 22.55 -7.48
C LYS A 136 -5.98 21.31 -6.86
N VAL A 137 -5.83 20.23 -7.63
CA VAL A 137 -5.17 19.00 -7.17
C VAL A 137 -3.71 19.26 -6.79
N ASN A 138 -2.97 20.01 -7.62
CA ASN A 138 -1.58 20.40 -7.32
C ASN A 138 -1.49 21.17 -6.01
N SER A 139 -2.37 22.17 -5.81
CA SER A 139 -2.38 22.94 -4.56
C SER A 139 -2.69 22.06 -3.35
N LEU A 140 -3.55 21.06 -3.51
CA LEU A 140 -3.89 20.14 -2.43
C LEU A 140 -2.68 19.27 -2.03
N ILE A 141 -2.03 18.64 -3.02
CA ILE A 141 -0.87 17.79 -2.77
C ILE A 141 0.29 18.62 -2.23
N ASP A 142 0.58 19.79 -2.80
CA ASP A 142 1.68 20.66 -2.37
C ASP A 142 1.55 21.07 -0.89
N LYS A 143 0.34 21.40 -0.45
CA LYS A 143 0.03 21.76 0.94
C LYS A 143 0.06 20.57 1.91
N MET A 144 -0.43 19.41 1.48
CA MET A 144 -0.63 18.25 2.38
C MET A 144 0.53 17.24 2.36
N TYR A 145 1.29 17.15 1.28
CA TYR A 145 2.33 16.14 1.06
C TYR A 145 3.68 16.77 0.69
N GLY A 146 3.71 18.03 0.28
CA GLY A 146 4.92 18.77 -0.03
C GLY A 146 5.19 18.90 -1.53
N ASN A 147 6.40 19.37 -1.86
CA ASN A 147 6.69 20.00 -3.14
C ASN A 147 6.52 19.09 -4.37
N LEU A 148 5.71 19.54 -5.34
CA LEU A 148 5.44 18.81 -6.59
C LEU A 148 6.45 19.03 -7.73
N LYS A 149 7.49 19.86 -7.58
CA LYS A 149 8.46 20.20 -8.66
C LYS A 149 9.17 19.00 -9.27
N GLU A 150 9.34 17.94 -8.48
CA GLU A 150 9.98 16.68 -8.89
C GLU A 150 9.02 15.74 -9.63
N TYR A 151 7.75 16.09 -9.76
CA TYR A 151 6.72 15.23 -10.33
C TYR A 151 6.29 15.70 -11.72
N GLU A 152 5.93 14.73 -12.54
CA GLU A 152 5.20 14.90 -13.79
C GLU A 152 3.78 14.36 -13.59
N VAL A 153 2.80 15.07 -14.13
CA VAL A 153 1.39 14.73 -13.96
C VAL A 153 0.78 14.31 -15.30
N ALA A 154 0.29 13.08 -15.35
CA ALA A 154 -0.59 12.60 -16.42
C ALA A 154 -2.03 12.69 -15.93
N MET A 155 -2.94 13.21 -16.75
CA MET A 155 -4.38 13.27 -16.44
C MET A 155 -5.13 12.59 -17.56
N GLU A 156 -6.01 11.67 -17.20
CA GLU A 156 -6.90 10.97 -18.11
C GLU A 156 -8.33 11.03 -17.61
N GLN A 157 -9.27 11.13 -18.55
CA GLN A 157 -10.68 10.95 -18.25
C GLN A 157 -10.99 9.47 -18.38
N MET A 158 -11.56 8.89 -17.32
CA MET A 158 -11.97 7.48 -17.34
C MET A 158 -13.29 7.34 -18.08
N GLU A 159 -13.44 6.25 -18.85
CA GLU A 159 -14.71 5.87 -19.43
C GLU A 159 -15.63 5.35 -18.32
N ASN A 160 -16.53 6.22 -17.87
CA ASN A 160 -17.56 5.88 -16.90
C ASN A 160 -18.90 6.40 -17.43
N PRO A 161 -19.87 5.52 -17.71
CA PRO A 161 -21.15 5.90 -18.30
C PRO A 161 -22.00 6.78 -17.38
N ASP A 162 -21.80 6.69 -16.07
CA ASP A 162 -22.69 7.31 -15.07
C ASP A 162 -22.16 8.64 -14.53
N GLN A 163 -20.84 8.90 -14.64
CA GLN A 163 -20.24 10.14 -14.15
C GLN A 163 -18.89 10.46 -14.77
N LYS A 164 -18.62 11.75 -14.99
CA LYS A 164 -17.29 12.23 -15.41
C LYS A 164 -16.29 12.03 -14.28
N THR A 165 -15.30 11.17 -14.53
CA THR A 165 -14.21 10.86 -13.60
C THR A 165 -12.88 11.16 -14.25
N PHE A 166 -12.00 11.86 -13.54
CA PHE A 166 -10.62 12.03 -13.96
C PHE A 166 -9.69 11.29 -13.02
N MET A 167 -8.68 10.66 -13.60
CA MET A 167 -7.54 10.11 -12.87
C MET A 167 -6.31 10.96 -13.18
N LEU A 168 -5.60 11.39 -12.13
CA LEU A 168 -4.31 12.08 -12.25
C LEU A 168 -3.23 11.21 -11.59
N ASN A 169 -2.20 10.88 -12.36
CA ASN A 169 -1.04 10.12 -11.90
C ASN A 169 0.15 11.07 -11.78
N TYR A 170 0.67 11.22 -10.57
CA TYR A 170 1.85 12.02 -10.28
C TYR A 170 3.06 11.10 -10.17
N THR A 171 3.93 11.14 -11.17
CA THR A 171 5.11 10.29 -11.27
C THR A 171 6.35 11.12 -11.01
N LYS A 172 7.20 10.69 -10.08
CA LYS A 172 8.49 11.36 -9.85
C LYS A 172 9.32 11.28 -11.14
N LYS A 173 9.95 12.38 -11.55
CA LYS A 173 10.80 12.44 -12.76
C LYS A 173 11.85 11.34 -12.72
N GLY A 174 11.85 10.48 -13.76
CA GLY A 174 12.71 9.31 -13.84
C GLY A 174 12.11 8.01 -13.29
N SER A 175 10.94 8.04 -12.63
CA SER A 175 10.18 6.86 -12.22
C SER A 175 9.31 6.32 -13.36
N LYS A 176 9.00 5.02 -13.32
CA LYS A 176 8.04 4.38 -14.23
C LYS A 176 6.65 4.21 -13.62
N THR A 177 6.53 4.35 -12.30
CA THR A 177 5.28 4.18 -11.57
C THR A 177 4.88 5.49 -10.87
N PRO A 178 3.57 5.79 -10.79
CA PRO A 178 3.08 6.95 -10.06
C PRO A 178 3.38 6.82 -8.57
N PHE A 179 3.64 7.96 -7.93
CA PHE A 179 3.79 8.09 -6.49
C PHE A 179 2.45 8.48 -5.84
N TYR A 180 1.75 9.45 -6.43
CA TYR A 180 0.38 9.77 -6.05
C TYR A 180 -0.57 9.41 -7.18
N GLN A 181 -1.71 8.84 -6.81
CA GLN A 181 -2.84 8.68 -7.70
C GLN A 181 -4.00 9.48 -7.14
N VAL A 182 -4.63 10.27 -8.01
CA VAL A 182 -5.73 11.14 -7.64
C VAL A 182 -6.93 10.83 -8.49
N PHE A 183 -8.09 10.73 -7.85
CA PHE A 183 -9.37 10.66 -8.53
C PHE A 183 -10.16 11.95 -8.28
N VAL A 184 -10.70 12.50 -9.36
CA VAL A 184 -11.60 13.64 -9.32
C VAL A 184 -12.95 13.21 -9.85
N GLN A 185 -13.97 13.24 -8.98
CA GLN A 185 -15.32 12.78 -9.27
C GLN A 185 -16.34 13.74 -8.66
N GLY A 186 -17.32 14.20 -9.44
CA GLY A 186 -18.32 15.16 -9.00
C GLY A 186 -17.69 16.43 -8.40
N ASN A 187 -17.76 16.57 -7.08
CA ASN A 187 -17.16 17.67 -6.32
C ASN A 187 -16.15 17.18 -5.28
N SER A 188 -15.48 16.06 -5.58
CA SER A 188 -14.52 15.39 -4.72
C SER A 188 -13.14 15.27 -5.36
N ILE A 189 -12.10 15.38 -4.54
CA ILE A 189 -10.72 15.03 -4.85
C ILE A 189 -10.29 13.97 -3.84
N SER A 190 -9.93 12.78 -4.31
CA SER A 190 -9.34 11.71 -3.49
C SER A 190 -7.90 11.49 -3.92
N VAL A 191 -6.95 11.68 -3.01
CA VAL A 191 -5.50 11.50 -3.20
C VAL A 191 -5.08 10.27 -2.40
N GLY A 192 -4.45 9.30 -3.08
CA GLY A 192 -3.80 8.15 -2.44
C GLY A 192 -2.30 8.12 -2.76
N VAL A 193 -1.49 7.79 -1.77
CA VAL A 193 -0.06 7.49 -1.95
C VAL A 193 0.06 6.06 -2.46
N VAL A 194 0.37 5.89 -3.75
CA VAL A 194 0.44 4.58 -4.43
C VAL A 194 1.86 4.14 -4.78
N GLY A 195 2.83 5.06 -4.67
CA GLY A 195 4.23 4.78 -4.90
C GLY A 195 5.11 5.63 -4.01
N GLY A 196 6.38 5.24 -3.98
CA GLY A 196 7.39 5.71 -3.05
C GLY A 196 8.31 4.56 -2.74
N GLU A 197 9.57 4.85 -2.41
CA GLU A 197 10.47 3.82 -1.93
C GLU A 197 9.88 3.29 -0.60
N THR A 198 9.08 2.21 -0.66
CA THR A 198 9.34 1.15 0.30
C THR A 198 10.82 0.87 0.12
N THR A 199 11.62 1.15 1.15
CA THR A 199 13.06 0.88 1.28
C THR A 199 13.63 0.17 0.05
N PRO A 200 14.59 0.74 -0.70
CA PRO A 200 15.07 0.12 -1.93
C PRO A 200 15.45 -1.32 -1.61
N SER A 201 14.57 -2.25 -1.99
CA SER A 201 14.86 -3.66 -1.93
C SER A 201 15.71 -3.83 -3.17
N ILE A 202 17.02 -3.69 -2.97
CA ILE A 202 17.97 -4.34 -3.84
C ILE A 202 17.42 -5.77 -3.97
N SER A 203 16.85 -6.07 -5.15
CA SER A 203 16.28 -7.36 -5.57
C SER A 203 14.84 -7.83 -5.24
N LYS A 204 13.83 -7.01 -4.89
CA LYS A 204 12.42 -7.49 -4.96
C LYS A 204 11.81 -7.30 -6.36
N VAL A 205 11.99 -8.27 -7.26
CA VAL A 205 11.13 -8.40 -8.44
C VAL A 205 10.02 -9.40 -8.10
N GLU A 206 8.78 -8.97 -8.27
CA GLU A 206 7.61 -9.82 -8.17
C GLU A 206 7.58 -10.85 -9.30
N GLY A 207 7.14 -12.08 -9.02
CA GLY A 207 6.98 -13.16 -10.00
C GLY A 207 8.24 -13.99 -10.28
N TYR A 208 9.20 -14.02 -9.36
CA TYR A 208 10.36 -14.89 -9.50
C TYR A 208 9.96 -16.37 -9.36
N PHE A 209 9.13 -16.71 -8.39
CA PHE A 209 8.68 -18.08 -8.15
C PHE A 209 7.26 -18.28 -8.67
N SER A 210 6.94 -19.53 -8.98
CA SER A 210 5.66 -19.88 -9.59
C SER A 210 5.05 -21.11 -8.95
N LYS A 211 3.73 -21.11 -8.92
CA LYS A 211 2.89 -22.24 -8.53
C LYS A 211 1.86 -22.46 -9.62
N ASN A 212 1.79 -23.69 -10.15
CA ASN A 212 0.88 -24.05 -11.24
C ASN A 212 1.02 -23.16 -12.50
N GLY A 213 2.26 -22.78 -12.83
CA GLY A 213 2.55 -21.93 -13.99
C GLY A 213 2.16 -20.46 -13.84
N LYS A 214 1.70 -20.03 -12.65
CA LYS A 214 1.40 -18.64 -12.31
C LYS A 214 2.37 -18.11 -11.25
N PRO A 215 2.61 -16.79 -11.18
CA PRO A 215 3.38 -16.19 -10.08
C PRO A 215 2.84 -16.62 -8.71
N ASP A 216 3.73 -17.01 -7.80
CA ASP A 216 3.39 -17.30 -6.41
C ASP A 216 3.95 -16.20 -5.50
N TYR A 217 3.15 -15.15 -5.32
CA TYR A 217 3.51 -13.99 -4.52
C TYR A 217 3.74 -14.33 -3.04
N PHE A 218 3.08 -15.38 -2.53
CA PHE A 218 3.29 -15.85 -1.16
C PHE A 218 4.66 -16.50 -1.04
N ALA A 219 5.04 -17.39 -1.96
CA ALA A 219 6.38 -17.97 -1.96
C ALA A 219 7.47 -16.93 -2.25
N ASP A 220 7.21 -15.97 -3.13
CA ASP A 220 8.12 -14.86 -3.44
C ASP A 220 8.53 -14.07 -2.21
N ASP A 221 7.61 -13.79 -1.30
CA ASP A 221 7.93 -13.00 -0.12
C ASP A 221 8.95 -13.70 0.80
N PHE A 222 8.90 -15.03 0.88
CA PHE A 222 9.81 -15.85 1.69
C PHE A 222 11.11 -16.20 0.97
N LEU A 223 11.05 -16.51 -0.33
CA LEU A 223 12.18 -17.06 -1.08
C LEU A 223 13.03 -15.99 -1.76
N ASN A 224 12.49 -14.79 -1.96
CA ASN A 224 13.26 -13.67 -2.47
C ASN A 224 14.03 -12.96 -1.35
N ASP A 225 15.06 -13.65 -0.86
CA ASP A 225 15.90 -13.25 0.27
C ASP A 225 17.40 -13.35 -0.09
N GLU A 226 18.09 -12.22 -0.07
CA GLU A 226 19.54 -12.14 -0.31
C GLU A 226 20.36 -13.05 0.61
N LYS A 227 19.91 -13.24 1.86
CA LYS A 227 20.58 -14.12 2.82
C LYS A 227 20.39 -15.58 2.45
N LEU A 228 19.22 -15.95 1.91
CA LEU A 228 18.97 -17.28 1.37
C LEU A 228 19.85 -17.55 0.14
N PHE A 229 19.93 -16.60 -0.80
CA PHE A 229 20.79 -16.73 -1.99
C PHE A 229 22.27 -16.87 -1.62
N SER A 230 22.72 -16.10 -0.63
CA SER A 230 24.08 -16.18 -0.08
C SER A 230 24.35 -17.53 0.59
N LEU A 231 23.39 -18.04 1.38
CA LEU A 231 23.49 -19.35 2.02
C LEU A 231 23.62 -20.47 1.00
N LEU A 232 22.80 -20.42 -0.06
CA LEU A 232 22.78 -21.42 -1.13
C LEU A 232 23.91 -21.22 -2.17
N LYS A 233 24.61 -20.09 -2.11
CA LYS A 233 25.63 -19.66 -3.07
C LYS A 233 25.12 -19.70 -4.51
N MET A 234 23.92 -19.15 -4.73
CA MET A 234 23.27 -19.16 -6.04
C MET A 234 22.46 -17.89 -6.27
N SER A 235 22.21 -17.55 -7.53
CA SER A 235 21.39 -16.39 -7.87
C SER A 235 19.88 -16.71 -7.74
N PRO A 236 19.01 -15.68 -7.66
CA PRO A 236 17.56 -15.87 -7.70
C PRO A 236 17.10 -16.64 -8.95
N THR A 237 17.71 -16.34 -10.10
CA THR A 237 17.40 -17.00 -11.38
C THR A 237 17.78 -18.48 -11.37
N ASP A 238 18.92 -18.84 -10.77
CA ASP A 238 19.35 -20.24 -10.67
C ASP A 238 18.43 -21.04 -9.74
N LEU A 239 18.02 -20.44 -8.62
CA LEU A 239 17.07 -21.07 -7.70
C LEU A 239 15.73 -21.30 -8.41
N LYS A 240 15.18 -20.29 -9.09
CA LYS A 240 13.96 -20.42 -9.91
C LYS A 240 14.06 -21.58 -10.91
N GLN A 241 15.17 -21.70 -11.61
CA GLN A 241 15.38 -22.77 -12.59
C GLN A 241 15.40 -24.16 -11.95
N GLU A 242 16.03 -24.31 -10.79
CA GLU A 242 16.02 -25.59 -10.07
C GLU A 242 14.63 -25.95 -9.55
N LEU A 243 13.87 -24.98 -9.04
CA LEU A 243 12.49 -25.20 -8.62
C LEU A 243 11.58 -25.55 -9.81
N ALA A 244 11.78 -24.91 -10.98
CA ALA A 244 11.07 -25.24 -12.20
C ALA A 244 11.35 -26.67 -12.73
N LYS A 245 12.45 -27.30 -12.31
CA LYS A 245 12.74 -28.72 -12.57
C LYS A 245 11.99 -29.67 -11.62
N GLY A 246 11.14 -29.14 -10.75
CA GLY A 246 10.33 -29.91 -9.80
C GLY A 246 11.02 -30.20 -8.46
N LYS A 247 12.15 -29.54 -8.19
CA LYS A 247 12.81 -29.63 -6.87
C LYS A 247 12.16 -28.68 -5.87
N SER A 248 12.21 -29.04 -4.61
CA SER A 248 11.94 -28.16 -3.47
C SER A 248 13.18 -27.35 -3.09
N VAL A 249 13.00 -26.27 -2.35
CA VAL A 249 14.12 -25.47 -1.80
C VAL A 249 14.98 -26.32 -0.87
N VAL A 250 14.37 -27.23 -0.11
CA VAL A 250 15.08 -28.18 0.77
C VAL A 250 16.01 -29.11 -0.03
N GLU A 251 15.56 -29.62 -1.17
CA GLU A 251 16.40 -30.48 -2.02
C GLU A 251 17.54 -29.70 -2.69
N VAL A 252 17.27 -28.46 -3.10
CA VAL A 252 18.31 -27.56 -3.62
C VAL A 252 19.35 -27.26 -2.53
N ALA A 253 18.90 -26.96 -1.31
CA ALA A 253 19.78 -26.71 -0.17
C ALA A 253 20.63 -27.93 0.18
N ALA A 254 20.03 -29.13 0.23
CA ALA A 254 20.75 -30.37 0.49
C ALA A 254 21.87 -30.62 -0.54
N SER A 255 21.62 -30.31 -1.82
CA SER A 255 22.64 -30.41 -2.89
C SER A 255 23.82 -29.45 -2.72
N LYS A 256 23.67 -28.44 -1.87
CA LYS A 256 24.70 -27.44 -1.51
C LYS A 256 25.30 -27.69 -0.12
N ASN A 257 25.02 -28.83 0.51
CA ASN A 257 25.39 -29.15 1.89
C ASN A 257 24.80 -28.16 2.92
N VAL A 258 23.62 -27.60 2.62
CA VAL A 258 22.86 -26.75 3.53
C VAL A 258 21.70 -27.56 4.09
N SER A 259 21.59 -27.61 5.42
CA SER A 259 20.51 -28.35 6.09
C SER A 259 19.17 -27.62 6.03
N LYS A 260 18.07 -28.37 6.15
CA LYS A 260 16.71 -27.81 6.22
C LYS A 260 16.58 -26.75 7.33
N GLN A 261 17.15 -27.01 8.50
CA GLN A 261 17.08 -26.08 9.63
C GLN A 261 17.79 -24.75 9.31
N GLN A 262 18.94 -24.78 8.65
CA GLN A 262 19.64 -23.55 8.25
C GLN A 262 18.82 -22.69 7.28
N VAL A 263 18.07 -23.33 6.37
CA VAL A 263 17.14 -22.62 5.48
C VAL A 263 16.00 -21.98 6.27
N ILE A 264 15.39 -22.74 7.19
CA ILE A 264 14.32 -22.24 8.06
C ILE A 264 14.81 -21.03 8.87
N ASP A 265 15.95 -21.16 9.53
CA ASP A 265 16.50 -20.13 10.40
C ASP A 265 16.81 -18.84 9.65
N VAL A 266 17.39 -18.94 8.45
CA VAL A 266 17.71 -17.77 7.63
C VAL A 266 16.44 -17.04 7.19
N ILE A 267 15.47 -17.75 6.62
CA ILE A 267 14.23 -17.14 6.12
C ILE A 267 13.41 -16.58 7.29
N ALA A 268 13.24 -17.35 8.36
CA ALA A 268 12.51 -16.91 9.55
C ALA A 268 13.14 -15.67 10.18
N LYS A 269 14.47 -15.66 10.32
CA LYS A 269 15.20 -14.50 10.85
C LYS A 269 15.03 -13.28 9.95
N THR A 270 15.16 -13.43 8.63
CA THR A 270 14.94 -12.31 7.69
C THR A 270 13.51 -11.77 7.81
N GLN A 271 12.52 -12.65 7.93
CA GLN A 271 11.13 -12.21 8.05
C GLN A 271 10.84 -11.52 9.38
N ILE A 272 11.38 -12.04 10.49
CA ILE A 272 11.32 -11.37 11.78
C ILE A 272 12.04 -10.02 11.71
N GLU A 273 13.22 -9.95 11.09
CA GLU A 273 13.94 -8.68 10.93
C GLU A 273 13.20 -7.68 10.06
N LYS A 274 12.53 -8.10 8.98
CA LYS A 274 11.66 -7.24 8.16
C LYS A 274 10.49 -6.72 8.98
N GLN A 275 9.87 -7.61 9.76
CA GLN A 275 8.78 -7.25 10.66
C GLN A 275 9.27 -6.25 11.73
N VAL A 276 10.45 -6.47 12.30
CA VAL A 276 11.05 -5.61 13.33
C VAL A 276 11.57 -4.29 12.79
N GLN A 277 12.17 -4.27 11.59
CA GLN A 277 12.60 -3.03 10.93
C GLN A 277 11.40 -2.20 10.46
N GLY A 278 10.30 -2.84 10.09
CA GLY A 278 9.02 -2.17 9.86
C GLY A 278 8.37 -1.65 11.15
N GLU A 279 8.68 -2.24 12.30
CA GLU A 279 8.06 -1.94 13.60
C GLU A 279 8.91 -1.02 14.52
N GLN A 280 10.23 -0.91 14.33
CA GLN A 280 11.13 -0.22 15.28
C GLN A 280 12.19 0.70 14.63
N ASN A 281 12.14 2.00 14.98
CA ASN A 281 13.23 2.98 14.91
C ASN A 281 14.37 2.64 15.91
N GLY A 282 14.96 1.44 15.83
CA GLY A 282 16.19 1.09 16.56
C GLY A 282 16.05 0.50 17.97
N ALA A 283 14.87 0.03 18.40
CA ALA A 283 14.77 -0.76 19.62
C ALA A 283 15.18 -2.23 19.38
N THR A 284 15.65 -2.90 20.43
CA THR A 284 16.09 -4.31 20.38
C THR A 284 14.98 -5.21 20.91
N LEU A 285 14.42 -6.07 20.07
CA LEU A 285 13.50 -7.12 20.52
C LEU A 285 14.11 -7.97 21.63
N SER A 286 13.31 -8.27 22.66
CA SER A 286 13.68 -9.27 23.66
C SER A 286 13.85 -10.65 23.02
N ASN A 287 14.77 -11.46 23.55
CA ASN A 287 15.01 -12.82 23.03
C ASN A 287 13.73 -13.68 23.07
N ARG A 288 12.89 -13.48 24.08
CA ARG A 288 11.59 -14.18 24.23
C ARG A 288 10.61 -13.83 23.12
N ALA A 289 10.54 -12.56 22.71
CA ALA A 289 9.67 -12.13 21.60
C ALA A 289 10.15 -12.73 20.27
N LYS A 290 11.48 -12.72 20.03
CA LYS A 290 12.06 -13.37 18.84
C LYS A 290 11.72 -14.86 18.78
N GLU A 291 11.83 -15.57 19.90
CA GLU A 291 11.49 -17.00 19.97
C GLU A 291 9.99 -17.27 19.70
N GLN A 292 9.10 -16.39 20.17
CA GLN A 292 7.67 -16.52 19.88
C GLN A 292 7.35 -16.27 18.41
N MET A 293 7.89 -15.20 17.82
CA MET A 293 7.72 -14.91 16.40
C MET A 293 8.31 -16.02 15.52
N MET A 294 9.43 -16.61 15.94
CA MET A 294 10.04 -17.74 15.24
C MET A 294 9.13 -18.96 15.21
N LYS A 295 8.46 -19.29 16.33
CA LYS A 295 7.48 -20.39 16.38
C LYS A 295 6.27 -20.16 15.49
N GLU A 296 5.84 -18.90 15.32
CA GLU A 296 4.69 -18.56 14.47
C GLU A 296 5.02 -18.60 12.97
N ILE A 297 6.26 -18.24 12.61
CA ILE A 297 6.67 -18.15 11.20
C ILE A 297 7.21 -19.47 10.66
N GLU A 298 7.84 -20.29 11.51
CA GLU A 298 8.39 -21.59 11.14
C GLU A 298 7.43 -22.49 10.32
N PRO A 299 6.15 -22.72 10.72
CA PRO A 299 5.25 -23.54 9.93
C PRO A 299 4.97 -22.96 8.53
N LYS A 300 4.97 -21.63 8.39
CA LYS A 300 4.79 -20.96 7.10
C LYS A 300 6.03 -21.16 6.23
N VAL A 301 7.22 -20.99 6.79
CA VAL A 301 8.49 -21.23 6.09
C VAL A 301 8.58 -22.68 5.61
N VAL A 302 8.27 -23.65 6.49
CA VAL A 302 8.24 -25.08 6.14
C VAL A 302 7.33 -25.34 4.94
N SER A 303 6.11 -24.79 4.97
CA SER A 303 5.14 -24.97 3.88
C SER A 303 5.64 -24.45 2.53
N VAL A 304 6.45 -23.40 2.52
CA VAL A 304 7.04 -22.82 1.30
C VAL A 304 8.24 -23.62 0.82
N ILE A 305 9.18 -23.95 1.71
CA ILE A 305 10.46 -24.57 1.30
C ILE A 305 10.31 -26.04 0.89
N GLU A 306 9.29 -26.73 1.39
CA GLU A 306 8.99 -28.12 1.03
C GLU A 306 8.11 -28.23 -0.21
N HIS A 307 7.49 -27.13 -0.64
CA HIS A 307 6.66 -27.13 -1.83
C HIS A 307 7.52 -27.45 -3.06
N LYS A 308 7.04 -28.40 -3.87
CA LYS A 308 7.62 -28.72 -5.16
C LYS A 308 6.74 -28.12 -6.24
N THR A 309 7.37 -27.43 -7.19
CA THR A 309 6.69 -26.99 -8.40
C THR A 309 6.23 -28.23 -9.16
N GLU A 310 4.92 -28.41 -9.35
CA GLU A 310 4.42 -29.50 -10.18
C GLU A 310 4.93 -29.29 -11.61
N THR A 311 5.85 -30.16 -12.04
CA THR A 311 6.35 -30.14 -13.41
C THR A 311 5.16 -30.37 -14.33
N ALA A 312 4.95 -29.47 -15.31
CA ALA A 312 3.92 -29.67 -16.32
C ALA A 312 4.10 -31.07 -16.92
N LEU A 313 3.14 -31.96 -16.66
CA LEU A 313 3.05 -33.24 -17.32
C LEU A 313 3.03 -32.97 -18.82
N LYS A 314 4.08 -33.42 -19.52
CA LYS A 314 4.12 -33.46 -20.98
C LYS A 314 2.82 -34.12 -21.49
N LYS A 315 2.01 -33.36 -22.21
CA LYS A 315 1.20 -33.85 -23.32
C LYS A 315 1.26 -32.84 -24.45
#